data_AF-A0A5R9IFS4-F1
#
_entry.id   AF-A0A5R9IFS4-F1
#
_cell.length_a   1.000
_cell.length_b   1.000
_cell.length_c   1.000
_cell.angle_alpha   90.00
_cell.angle_beta   90.00
_cell.angle_gamma   90.00
#
_symmetry.space_group_name_H-M   'P 1'
#
loop_
_entity.id
_entity.type
_entity.pdbx_description
1 polymer ?
#
loop_
_entity_poly.entity_id
_entity_poly.type
_entity_poly.pdbx_seq_one_letter_code
_entity_poly.pdbx_strand_id
1 'polypeptide(L)'
;MTFKFPILISLIPVFIAIAVILAGVYTRYRDGKSTGIYVSLAGFGFLVLFGPMLFLDTVKVSSRQIVQSTGFWFHQTQKHINLTQTQYIEISGSEDGKGKTLIVWKAYSADGSVHIVDPGDLWESNTEEIVGYLANQGFEVRQIK
;
A
#
# COMPACT_ATOMS: atom_id res chain seq x y z
N MET A 1 -7.95 13.92 4.99
CA MET A 1 -8.22 12.55 5.48
C MET A 1 -6.97 11.69 5.35
N THR A 2 -6.78 10.70 6.22
CA THR A 2 -5.63 9.78 6.15
C THR A 2 -6.11 8.35 6.34
N PHE A 3 -5.78 7.49 5.39
CA PHE A 3 -6.11 6.08 5.37
C PHE A 3 -4.88 5.25 5.72
N LYS A 4 -5.09 4.16 6.44
CA LYS A 4 -4.08 3.19 6.88
C LYS A 4 -4.65 1.78 6.75
N PHE A 5 -3.78 0.79 6.66
CA PHE A 5 -4.24 -0.59 6.73
C PHE A 5 -4.90 -0.88 8.10
N PRO A 6 -5.95 -1.72 8.12
CA PRO A 6 -6.47 -2.28 9.35
C PRO A 6 -5.36 -2.96 10.14
N ILE A 7 -5.35 -2.77 11.46
CA ILE A 7 -4.27 -3.28 12.31
C ILE A 7 -4.08 -4.80 12.17
N LEU A 8 -5.18 -5.53 11.93
CA LEU A 8 -5.16 -6.97 11.71
C LEU A 8 -4.35 -7.36 10.46
N ILE A 9 -4.47 -6.60 9.37
CA ILE A 9 -3.71 -6.82 8.13
C ILE A 9 -2.24 -6.48 8.37
N SER A 10 -1.96 -5.35 9.03
CA SER A 10 -0.58 -4.94 9.35
C SER A 10 0.15 -5.92 10.27
N LEU A 11 -0.56 -6.70 11.09
CA LEU A 11 0.02 -7.71 11.97
C LEU A 11 0.35 -9.05 11.29
N ILE A 12 -0.13 -9.31 10.08
CA ILE A 12 0.11 -10.60 9.38
C ILE A 12 1.60 -10.91 9.24
N PRO A 13 2.47 -10.00 8.73
CA PRO A 13 3.90 -10.28 8.61
C PRO A 13 4.56 -10.51 9.98
N VAL A 14 4.08 -9.81 11.02
CA VAL A 14 4.57 -9.95 12.39
C VAL A 14 4.26 -11.33 12.95
N PHE A 15 3.02 -11.82 12.80
CA PHE A 15 2.63 -13.16 13.24
C PHE A 15 3.40 -14.26 12.51
N ILE A 16 3.59 -14.14 11.19
CA ILE A 16 4.39 -15.08 10.40
C ILE A 16 5.83 -15.11 10.95
N ALA A 17 6.43 -13.95 11.18
CA ALA A 17 7.80 -13.87 11.69
C ALA A 17 7.93 -14.49 13.08
N ILE A 18 6.99 -14.19 14.00
CA ILE A 18 6.95 -14.77 15.34
C ILE A 18 6.81 -16.30 15.26
N ALA A 19 5.93 -16.82 14.40
CA ALA A 19 5.77 -18.26 14.24
C ALA A 19 7.07 -18.95 13.77
N VAL A 20 7.79 -18.34 12.82
CA VAL A 20 9.10 -18.84 12.35
C VAL A 20 10.13 -18.81 13.48
N ILE A 21 10.20 -17.72 14.24
CA ILE A 21 11.11 -17.60 15.40
C ILE A 21 10.79 -18.70 16.43
N LEU A 22 9.52 -18.87 16.80
CA LEU A 22 9.10 -19.89 17.76
C LEU A 22 9.39 -21.31 17.27
N ALA A 23 9.21 -21.58 15.98
CA ALA A 23 9.58 -22.88 15.39
C ALA A 23 11.09 -23.14 15.47
N GLY A 24 11.91 -22.12 15.21
CA GLY A 24 13.36 -22.19 15.37
C GLY A 24 13.78 -22.47 16.82
N VAL A 25 13.23 -21.72 17.78
CA VAL A 25 13.46 -21.91 19.22
C VAL A 25 13.04 -23.30 19.66
N TYR A 26 11.85 -23.76 19.27
CA TYR A 26 11.34 -25.09 19.60
C TYR A 26 12.26 -26.19 19.06
N THR A 27 12.72 -26.07 17.81
CA THR A 27 13.64 -27.04 17.20
C THR A 27 14.98 -27.08 17.94
N ARG A 28 15.50 -25.91 18.35
CA ARG A 28 16.75 -25.83 19.13
C ARG A 28 16.61 -26.46 20.51
N TYR A 29 15.46 -26.26 21.16
CA TYR A 29 15.16 -26.79 22.49
C TYR A 29 14.94 -28.31 22.47
N ARG A 30 14.15 -28.81 21.52
CA ARG A 30 13.79 -30.22 21.42
C ARG A 30 14.92 -31.10 20.90
N ASP A 31 15.55 -30.69 19.79
CA ASP A 31 16.49 -31.56 19.07
C ASP A 31 17.96 -31.21 19.33
N GLY A 32 18.23 -30.11 20.03
CA GLY A 32 19.60 -29.63 20.24
C GLY A 32 20.28 -29.07 18.99
N LYS A 33 19.59 -29.06 17.85
CA LYS A 33 20.16 -28.70 16.54
C LYS A 33 20.44 -27.21 16.43
N SER A 34 21.63 -26.87 15.94
CA SER A 34 22.03 -25.49 15.63
C SER A 34 21.17 -24.87 14.52
N THR A 35 20.52 -25.67 13.69
CA THR A 35 19.57 -25.21 12.66
C THR A 35 18.45 -24.35 13.22
N GLY A 36 17.99 -24.62 14.45
CA GLY A 36 16.96 -23.80 15.10
C GLY A 36 17.39 -22.35 15.33
N ILE A 37 18.70 -22.10 15.54
CA ILE A 37 19.26 -20.75 15.69
C ILE A 37 19.17 -20.01 14.35
N TYR A 38 19.58 -20.65 13.25
CA TYR A 38 19.52 -20.02 11.92
C TYR A 38 18.08 -19.71 11.49
N VAL A 39 17.13 -20.60 11.78
CA VAL A 39 15.70 -20.36 11.52
C VAL A 39 15.19 -19.16 12.33
N SER A 40 15.57 -19.08 13.61
CA SER A 40 15.17 -17.97 14.47
C SER A 40 15.76 -16.63 13.99
N LEU A 41 17.03 -16.63 13.59
CA LEU A 41 17.69 -15.45 13.03
C LEU A 41 17.06 -15.01 11.71
N ALA A 42 16.69 -15.95 10.83
CA ALA A 42 15.99 -15.65 9.59
C ALA A 42 14.61 -15.04 9.87
N GLY A 43 13.84 -15.60 10.82
CA GLY A 43 12.56 -15.04 11.24
C GLY A 43 12.70 -13.64 11.85
N PHE A 44 13.72 -13.41 12.66
CA PHE A 44 14.01 -12.08 13.20
C PHE A 44 14.40 -11.08 12.11
N GLY A 45 15.25 -11.48 11.16
CA GLY A 45 15.60 -10.67 10.00
C GLY A 45 14.36 -10.29 9.18
N PHE A 46 13.46 -11.25 8.94
CA PHE A 46 12.19 -10.99 8.28
C PHE A 46 11.32 -10.00 9.08
N LEU A 47 11.21 -10.17 10.40
CA LEU A 47 10.45 -9.25 11.25
C LEU A 47 10.97 -7.82 11.16
N VAL A 48 12.29 -7.62 11.22
CA VAL A 48 12.91 -6.30 11.16
C VAL A 48 12.73 -5.67 9.77
N LEU A 49 12.88 -6.45 8.70
CA LEU A 49 12.79 -5.93 7.33
C LEU A 49 11.35 -5.61 6.92
N PHE A 50 10.39 -6.49 7.23
CA PHE A 50 9.03 -6.43 6.71
C PHE A 50 7.98 -6.06 7.75
N GLY A 51 8.26 -6.23 9.04
CA GLY A 51 7.30 -5.94 10.12
C GLY A 51 6.77 -4.50 10.10
N PRO A 52 7.63 -3.46 9.97
CA PRO A 52 7.16 -2.07 9.97
C PRO A 52 6.46 -1.63 8.68
N MET A 53 6.59 -2.39 7.59
CA MET A 53 6.23 -1.96 6.23
C MET A 53 4.77 -1.48 6.15
N LEU A 54 3.81 -2.34 6.50
CA LEU A 54 2.38 -2.04 6.41
C LEU A 54 1.88 -1.02 7.46
N PHE A 55 2.64 -0.76 8.52
CA PHE A 55 2.28 0.25 9.52
C PHE A 55 2.62 1.67 9.07
N LEU A 56 3.58 1.79 8.16
CA LEU A 56 4.04 3.06 7.62
C LEU A 56 3.33 3.46 6.32
N ASP A 57 2.69 2.49 5.67
CA ASP A 57 1.86 2.73 4.49
C ASP A 57 0.67 3.64 4.84
N THR A 58 0.55 4.75 4.11
CA THR A 58 -0.53 5.73 4.32
C THR A 58 -0.97 6.34 3.00
N VAL A 59 -2.28 6.62 2.89
CA VAL A 59 -2.84 7.46 1.83
C VAL A 59 -3.42 8.71 2.46
N LYS A 60 -2.87 9.88 2.12
CA LYS A 60 -3.34 11.18 2.60
C LYS A 60 -4.09 11.87 1.47
N VAL A 61 -5.36 12.17 1.72
CA VAL A 61 -6.23 12.89 0.78
C VAL A 61 -6.52 14.27 1.35
N SER A 62 -6.30 15.30 0.56
CA SER A 62 -6.58 16.69 0.90
C SER A 62 -7.28 17.38 -0.27
N SER A 63 -7.67 18.64 -0.13
CA SER A 63 -8.21 19.43 -1.26
C SER A 63 -7.16 19.80 -2.32
N ARG A 64 -5.87 19.61 -2.02
CA ARG A 64 -4.76 19.99 -2.91
C ARG A 64 -4.09 18.81 -3.59
N GLN A 65 -4.08 17.66 -2.93
CA GLN A 65 -3.38 16.48 -3.42
C GLN A 65 -3.87 15.20 -2.76
N ILE A 66 -3.67 14.10 -3.47
CA ILE A 66 -3.67 12.73 -2.93
C ILE A 66 -2.22 12.29 -2.88
N VAL A 67 -1.75 11.78 -1.74
CA VAL A 67 -0.37 11.30 -1.57
C VAL A 67 -0.40 9.93 -0.90
N GLN A 68 0.15 8.93 -1.57
CA GLN A 68 0.40 7.63 -0.99
C GLN A 68 1.89 7.51 -0.66
N SER A 69 2.19 7.16 0.58
CA SER A 69 3.52 6.70 1.00
C SER A 69 3.46 5.19 1.19
N THR A 70 4.31 4.46 0.48
CA THR A 70 4.37 2.99 0.54
C THR A 70 5.81 2.50 0.39
N GLY A 71 6.05 1.21 0.57
CA GLY A 71 7.35 0.58 0.38
C GLY A 71 8.05 0.26 1.69
N PHE A 72 9.36 -0.02 1.61
CA PHE A 72 10.12 -0.39 2.80
C PHE A 72 10.25 0.78 3.76
N TRP A 73 10.31 0.49 5.06
CA TRP A 73 10.52 1.52 6.08
C TRP A 73 11.84 2.29 5.91
N PHE A 74 12.83 1.69 5.25
CA PHE A 74 14.12 2.29 4.90
C PHE A 74 14.18 2.86 3.47
N HIS A 75 13.16 2.63 2.64
CA HIS A 75 13.09 3.13 1.27
C HIS A 75 11.63 3.34 0.86
N GLN A 76 11.04 4.44 1.33
CA GLN A 76 9.66 4.78 1.05
C GLN A 76 9.54 5.42 -0.34
N THR A 77 8.60 4.91 -1.12
CA THR A 77 8.18 5.48 -2.39
C THR A 77 6.93 6.33 -2.17
N GLN A 78 6.85 7.47 -2.87
CA GLN A 78 5.67 8.31 -2.85
C GLN A 78 5.01 8.34 -4.23
N LYS A 79 3.71 8.12 -4.25
CA LYS A 79 2.85 8.36 -5.42
C LYS A 79 1.93 9.53 -5.07
N HIS A 80 1.69 10.45 -6.00
CA HIS A 80 0.80 11.57 -5.71
C HIS A 80 0.01 12.04 -6.92
N ILE A 81 -1.16 12.61 -6.68
CA ILE A 81 -1.97 13.34 -7.66
C ILE A 81 -2.09 14.78 -7.16
N ASN A 82 -1.69 15.76 -7.97
CA ASN A 82 -1.89 17.17 -7.66
C ASN A 82 -3.29 17.61 -8.09
N LEU A 83 -4.19 17.80 -7.12
CA LEU A 83 -5.57 18.18 -7.38
C LEU A 83 -5.75 19.65 -7.77
N THR A 84 -4.80 20.54 -7.43
CA THR A 84 -4.91 21.97 -7.77
C THR A 84 -4.86 22.25 -9.27
N GLN A 85 -4.25 21.35 -10.03
CA GLN A 85 -4.12 21.42 -11.49
C GLN A 85 -5.05 20.42 -12.20
N THR A 86 -5.75 19.57 -11.43
CA THR A 86 -6.63 18.53 -11.95
C THR A 86 -8.04 19.08 -12.13
N GLN A 87 -8.60 18.93 -13.33
CA GLN A 87 -10.01 19.24 -13.62
C GLN A 87 -10.94 18.12 -13.16
N TYR A 88 -10.59 16.87 -13.51
CA TYR A 88 -11.35 15.69 -13.12
C TYR A 88 -10.44 14.47 -13.02
N ILE A 89 -10.91 13.48 -12.29
CA ILE A 89 -10.24 12.18 -12.14
C ILE A 89 -11.06 11.12 -12.85
N GLU A 90 -10.42 10.29 -13.64
CA GLU A 90 -11.00 9.06 -14.19
C GLU A 90 -10.38 7.85 -13.49
N ILE A 91 -11.24 6.92 -13.07
CA ILE A 91 -10.84 5.60 -12.60
C ILE A 91 -11.27 4.62 -13.69
N SER A 92 -10.30 3.95 -14.31
CA SER A 92 -10.56 2.99 -15.39
C SER A 92 -9.63 1.79 -15.31
N GLY A 93 -10.05 0.67 -15.90
CA GLY A 93 -9.19 -0.48 -16.13
C GLY A 93 -8.20 -0.18 -17.26
N SER A 94 -6.92 -0.46 -17.03
CA SER A 94 -5.88 -0.48 -18.06
C SER A 94 -5.26 -1.87 -18.12
N GLU A 95 -5.11 -2.44 -19.31
CA GLU A 95 -4.35 -3.67 -19.46
C GLU A 95 -2.85 -3.39 -19.27
N ASP A 96 -2.18 -4.22 -18.48
CA ASP A 96 -0.72 -4.25 -18.44
C ASP A 96 -0.15 -4.96 -19.68
N GLY A 97 1.18 -4.92 -19.86
CA GLY A 97 1.85 -5.61 -20.97
C GLY A 97 1.72 -7.14 -20.96
N LYS A 98 1.03 -7.72 -19.96
CA LYS A 98 0.72 -9.15 -19.81
C LYS A 98 -0.79 -9.43 -19.93
N GLY A 99 -1.60 -8.44 -20.31
CA GLY A 99 -3.05 -8.56 -20.49
C GLY A 99 -3.85 -8.59 -19.17
N LYS A 100 -3.25 -8.23 -18.04
CA LYS A 100 -3.97 -8.10 -16.76
C LYS A 100 -4.57 -6.71 -16.66
N THR A 101 -5.89 -6.63 -16.42
CA THR A 101 -6.55 -5.37 -16.11
C THR A 101 -6.12 -4.87 -14.73
N LEU A 102 -5.53 -3.69 -14.69
CA LEU A 102 -5.17 -2.94 -13.48
C LEU A 102 -6.07 -1.72 -13.37
N ILE A 103 -6.53 -1.41 -12.16
CA ILE A 103 -7.28 -0.18 -11.92
C ILE A 103 -6.25 0.96 -11.88
N VAL A 104 -6.44 1.98 -12.73
CA VAL A 104 -5.57 3.16 -12.75
C VAL A 104 -6.38 4.41 -12.50
N TRP A 105 -5.76 5.37 -11.80
CA TRP A 105 -6.31 6.69 -11.56
C TRP A 105 -5.62 7.66 -12.52
N LYS A 106 -6.41 8.28 -13.39
CA LYS A 106 -5.94 9.27 -14.36
C LYS A 106 -6.45 10.64 -13.94
N ALA A 107 -5.54 11.54 -13.60
CA ALA A 107 -5.84 12.93 -13.31
C ALA A 107 -5.64 13.77 -14.57
N TYR A 108 -6.73 14.39 -15.05
CA TYR A 108 -6.72 15.21 -16.25
C TYR A 108 -6.59 16.68 -15.87
N SER A 109 -5.57 17.34 -16.41
CA SER A 109 -5.30 18.75 -16.16
C SER A 109 -5.92 19.65 -17.23
N ALA A 110 -6.05 20.95 -16.92
CA ALA A 110 -6.60 21.94 -17.85
C ALA A 110 -5.73 22.18 -19.10
N ASP A 111 -4.43 21.87 -19.02
CA ASP A 111 -3.49 21.94 -20.13
C ASP A 111 -3.52 20.70 -21.03
N GLY A 112 -4.40 19.73 -20.73
CA GLY A 112 -4.52 18.46 -21.45
C GLY A 112 -3.53 17.38 -20.99
N SER A 113 -2.65 17.66 -20.02
CA SER A 113 -1.78 16.64 -19.44
C SER A 113 -2.57 15.61 -18.64
N VAL A 114 -2.11 14.35 -18.67
CA VAL A 114 -2.72 13.24 -17.93
C VAL A 114 -1.68 12.64 -17.01
N HIS A 115 -1.93 12.68 -15.71
CA HIS A 115 -1.10 12.01 -14.73
C HIS A 115 -1.74 10.69 -14.33
N ILE A 116 -1.06 9.57 -14.61
CA ILE A 116 -1.56 8.23 -14.34
C ILE A 116 -0.87 7.68 -13.09
N VAL A 117 -1.68 7.23 -12.13
CA VAL A 117 -1.21 6.63 -10.88
C VAL A 117 -1.86 5.26 -10.71
N ASP A 118 -1.04 4.26 -10.44
CA ASP A 118 -1.48 2.97 -9.92
C ASP A 118 -1.72 3.13 -8.39
N PRO A 119 -2.98 3.05 -7.92
CA PRO A 119 -3.35 3.26 -6.51
C PRO A 119 -2.73 2.21 -5.56
N GLY A 120 -2.48 0.98 -5.99
CA GLY A 120 -2.07 -0.12 -5.10
C GLY A 120 -3.04 -0.41 -3.95
N ASP A 121 -2.76 -1.45 -3.17
CA ASP A 121 -3.74 -2.09 -2.26
C ASP A 121 -4.43 -1.12 -1.26
N LEU A 122 -3.67 -0.24 -0.61
CA LEU A 122 -4.23 0.66 0.42
C LEU A 122 -5.17 1.70 -0.20
N TRP A 123 -4.82 2.26 -1.35
CA TRP A 123 -5.68 3.24 -2.00
C TRP A 123 -6.88 2.54 -2.63
N GLU A 124 -6.68 1.41 -3.31
CA GLU A 124 -7.75 0.63 -3.93
C GLU A 124 -8.83 0.22 -2.92
N SER A 125 -8.43 -0.33 -1.77
CA SER A 125 -9.35 -0.75 -0.71
C SER A 125 -10.14 0.41 -0.08
N ASN A 126 -9.70 1.66 -0.26
CA ASN A 126 -10.37 2.86 0.25
C ASN A 126 -10.97 3.72 -0.88
N THR A 127 -11.09 3.18 -2.10
CA THR A 127 -11.54 3.95 -3.29
C THR A 127 -12.88 4.66 -3.04
N GLU A 128 -13.89 3.97 -2.52
CA GLU A 128 -15.21 4.56 -2.30
C GLU A 128 -15.16 5.76 -1.33
N GLU A 129 -14.42 5.64 -0.23
CA GLU A 129 -14.27 6.72 0.76
C GLU A 129 -13.48 7.90 0.19
N ILE A 130 -12.43 7.64 -0.58
CA ILE A 130 -11.62 8.66 -1.24
C ILE A 130 -12.47 9.42 -2.27
N VAL A 131 -13.24 8.70 -3.10
CA VAL A 131 -14.14 9.30 -4.09
C VAL A 131 -15.23 10.13 -3.41
N GLY A 132 -15.85 9.61 -2.34
CA GLY A 132 -16.84 10.37 -1.56
C GLY A 132 -16.25 11.64 -0.96
N TYR A 133 -15.02 11.58 -0.43
CA TYR A 133 -14.31 12.76 0.06
C TYR A 133 -14.05 13.79 -1.06
N LEU A 134 -13.58 13.35 -2.22
CA LEU A 134 -13.30 14.23 -3.36
C LEU A 134 -14.56 14.90 -3.90
N ALA A 135 -15.66 14.15 -4.02
CA ALA A 135 -16.96 14.68 -4.43
C ALA A 135 -17.46 15.75 -3.45
N ASN A 136 -17.30 15.53 -2.14
CA ASN A 136 -17.62 16.52 -1.11
C ASN A 136 -16.74 17.79 -1.16
N GLN A 137 -15.58 17.71 -1.82
CA GLN A 137 -14.70 18.86 -2.07
C GLN A 137 -14.97 19.52 -3.43
N GLY A 138 -15.96 19.04 -4.19
CA GLY A 138 -16.34 19.59 -5.50
C GLY A 138 -15.55 19.05 -6.68
N PHE A 139 -14.76 17.98 -6.51
CA PHE A 139 -14.06 17.34 -7.61
C PHE A 139 -14.98 16.36 -8.35
N GLU A 140 -14.92 16.38 -9.69
CA GLU A 140 -15.58 15.38 -10.53
C GLU A 140 -14.70 14.12 -10.60
N VAL A 141 -15.29 12.97 -10.23
CA VAL A 141 -14.66 11.65 -10.37
C VAL A 141 -15.53 10.77 -11.26
N ARG A 142 -14.95 10.29 -12.36
CA ARG A 142 -15.60 9.41 -13.34
C ARG A 142 -15.12 7.99 -13.14
N GLN A 143 -16.05 7.05 -12.96
CA GLN A 143 -15.74 5.63 -12.88
C GLN A 143 -16.20 4.94 -14.16
N ILE A 144 -15.24 4.43 -14.93
CA ILE A 144 -15.51 3.66 -16.14
C ILE A 144 -15.29 2.19 -15.77
N LYS A 145 -16.38 1.44 -15.75
CA LYS A 145 -16.37 -0.01 -15.51
C LYS A 145 -15.90 -0.77 -16.73
#